data_AF-A0A413WJV5-F1
#
_entry.id   AF-A0A413WJV5-F1
#
_cell.length_a   1.000
_cell.length_b   1.000
_cell.length_c   1.000
_cell.angle_alpha   90.00
_cell.angle_beta   90.00
_cell.angle_gamma   90.00
#
_symmetry.space_group_name_H-M   'P 1'
#
loop_
_entity.id
_entity.type
_entity.pdbx_description
1 polymer ?
#
loop_
_entity_poly.entity_id
_entity_poly.type
_entity_poly.pdbx_seq_one_letter_code
_entity_poly.pdbx_strand_id
1 'polypeptide(L)'
;MIIKFEFGDDYIQYISCSSKVGRKIYKTQNDFFDWISDDEKNKEYWAYENGEKDCLNYDAHAIADWLNNVKFKKGIAKAKVVKNPKRKPKKTLYY
;
A
#
# COMPACT_ATOMS: atom_id res chain seq x y z
N MET A 1 8.07 6.66 9.41
CA MET A 1 8.46 7.45 8.22
C MET A 1 7.21 7.65 7.39
N ILE A 2 7.09 8.75 6.65
CA ILE A 2 5.95 9.00 5.77
C ILE A 2 6.34 8.60 4.35
N ILE A 3 5.47 7.83 3.68
CA ILE A 3 5.52 7.53 2.25
C ILE A 3 4.29 8.18 1.61
N LYS A 4 4.50 8.88 0.50
CA LYS A 4 3.46 9.44 -0.37
C LYS A 4 3.16 8.44 -1.49
N PHE A 5 1.88 8.23 -1.77
CA PHE A 5 1.35 7.53 -2.94
C PHE A 5 0.67 8.58 -3.80
N GLU A 6 1.04 8.65 -5.07
CA GLU A 6 0.52 9.61 -6.03
C GLU A 6 -0.03 8.84 -7.24
N PHE A 7 -1.34 8.97 -7.46
CA PHE A 7 -2.11 8.16 -8.40
C PHE A 7 -2.57 8.96 -9.64
N GLY A 8 -2.02 10.16 -9.85
CA GLY A 8 -2.52 11.12 -10.83
C GLY A 8 -3.66 11.99 -10.30
N ASP A 9 -4.06 13.01 -11.07
CA ASP A 9 -5.19 13.92 -10.79
C ASP A 9 -5.28 14.46 -9.34
N ASP A 10 -4.13 14.81 -8.76
CA ASP A 10 -3.96 15.23 -7.36
C ASP A 10 -4.48 14.20 -6.32
N TYR A 11 -4.79 12.98 -6.74
CA TYR A 11 -5.16 11.89 -5.86
C TYR A 11 -3.92 11.36 -5.14
N ILE A 12 -3.77 11.84 -3.91
CA ILE A 12 -2.62 11.58 -3.07
C ILE A 12 -3.06 10.92 -1.78
N GLN A 13 -2.34 9.86 -1.40
CA GLN A 13 -2.51 9.21 -0.12
C GLN A 13 -1.17 9.04 0.60
N TYR A 14 -1.23 8.78 1.90
CA TYR A 14 -0.02 8.64 2.71
C TYR A 14 -0.13 7.50 3.70
N ILE A 15 0.99 6.82 3.94
CA ILE A 15 1.14 5.94 5.09
C ILE A 15 2.32 6.36 5.97
N SER A 16 2.17 6.12 7.27
CA SER A 16 3.28 6.08 8.22
C SER A 16 3.71 4.64 8.45
N CYS A 17 4.99 4.33 8.26
CA CYS A 17 5.55 2.98 8.42
C CYS A 17 6.97 2.98 9.02
N SER A 18 7.54 1.80 9.23
CA SER A 18 8.96 1.65 9.62
C SER A 18 9.92 2.15 8.54
N SER A 19 11.09 2.65 8.94
CA SER A 19 12.18 3.03 8.02
C SER A 19 12.71 1.85 7.18
N LYS A 20 12.49 0.61 7.62
CA LYS A 20 12.87 -0.61 6.90
C LYS A 20 12.11 -0.76 5.57
N VAL A 21 10.85 -0.34 5.55
CA VAL A 21 9.99 -0.37 4.35
C VAL A 21 10.57 0.58 3.29
N GLY A 22 10.78 1.85 3.65
CA GLY A 22 11.28 2.84 2.70
C GLY A 22 12.71 2.63 2.21
N ARG A 23 13.54 1.88 2.95
CA ARG A 23 14.88 1.48 2.48
C ARG A 23 14.83 0.54 1.27
N LYS A 24 13.74 -0.22 1.12
CA LYS A 24 13.53 -1.15 0.00
C LYS A 24 12.23 -0.83 -0.72
N ILE A 25 11.96 0.46 -0.95
CA ILE A 25 10.62 0.92 -1.35
C ILE A 25 10.16 0.32 -2.69
N TYR A 26 11.00 0.32 -3.72
CA TYR A 26 10.65 -0.25 -5.04
C TYR A 26 10.46 -1.76 -4.99
N LYS A 27 11.35 -2.48 -4.29
CA LYS A 27 11.13 -3.91 -4.03
C LYS A 27 9.83 -4.16 -3.26
N THR A 28 9.54 -3.33 -2.25
CA THR A 28 8.30 -3.44 -1.49
C THR A 28 7.07 -3.20 -2.37
N GLN A 29 7.13 -2.24 -3.27
CA GLN A 29 6.06 -1.96 -4.24
C GLN A 29 5.85 -3.13 -5.19
N ASN A 30 6.92 -3.68 -5.78
CA ASN A 30 6.81 -4.85 -6.66
C ASN A 30 6.26 -6.07 -5.92
N ASP A 31 6.82 -6.40 -4.75
CA ASP A 31 6.33 -7.52 -3.94
C ASP A 31 4.86 -7.34 -3.52
N PHE A 32 4.38 -6.09 -3.42
CA PHE A 32 2.98 -5.79 -3.14
C PHE A 32 2.12 -6.02 -4.39
N PHE A 33 2.56 -5.54 -5.56
CA PHE A 33 1.86 -5.78 -6.81
C PHE A 33 1.72 -7.28 -7.11
N ASP A 34 2.79 -8.04 -6.94
CA ASP A 34 2.78 -9.50 -7.11
C ASP A 34 1.77 -10.18 -6.17
N TRP A 35 1.58 -9.64 -4.96
CA TRP A 35 0.62 -10.18 -4.01
C TRP A 35 -0.82 -9.75 -4.31
N ILE A 36 -1.04 -8.48 -4.64
CA ILE A 36 -2.39 -7.94 -4.79
C ILE A 36 -3.05 -8.43 -6.09
N SER A 37 -2.27 -8.73 -7.13
CA SER A 37 -2.76 -9.31 -8.38
C SER A 37 -2.96 -10.82 -8.34
N ASP A 38 -2.61 -11.50 -7.24
CA ASP A 38 -2.71 -12.95 -7.10
C ASP A 38 -4.05 -13.34 -6.45
N ASP A 39 -4.93 -13.96 -7.23
CA ASP A 39 -6.29 -14.35 -6.84
C ASP A 39 -6.37 -15.39 -5.72
N GLU A 40 -5.33 -16.20 -5.57
CA GLU A 40 -5.25 -17.17 -4.50
C GLU A 40 -4.89 -16.49 -3.18
N LYS A 41 -4.08 -15.42 -3.27
CA LYS A 41 -3.53 -14.71 -2.10
C LYS A 41 -4.35 -13.49 -1.68
N ASN A 42 -5.05 -12.85 -2.61
CA ASN A 42 -5.86 -11.65 -2.38
C ASN A 42 -7.24 -11.79 -3.03
N LYS A 43 -8.26 -11.96 -2.18
CA LYS A 43 -9.67 -11.96 -2.58
C LYS A 43 -10.41 -10.69 -2.14
N GLU A 44 -9.76 -9.85 -1.33
CA GLU A 44 -10.41 -8.73 -0.64
C GLU A 44 -10.30 -7.43 -1.43
N TYR A 45 -9.15 -7.17 -2.05
CA TYR A 45 -8.87 -5.91 -2.73
C TYR A 45 -9.18 -5.94 -4.23
N TRP A 46 -10.12 -6.79 -4.65
CA TRP A 46 -10.68 -6.75 -5.99
C TRP A 46 -11.94 -5.90 -6.00
N ALA A 47 -11.99 -4.93 -6.92
CA ALA A 47 -13.21 -4.22 -7.25
C ALA A 47 -14.04 -5.09 -8.19
N TYR A 48 -15.36 -5.05 -7.95
CA TYR A 48 -16.33 -5.74 -8.80
C TYR A 48 -17.33 -4.72 -9.32
N GLU A 49 -17.55 -4.71 -10.62
CA GLU A 49 -18.58 -3.92 -11.28
C GLU A 49 -19.63 -4.87 -11.86
N ASN A 50 -20.90 -4.67 -11.51
CA ASN A 50 -22.00 -5.57 -11.92
C ASN A 50 -21.81 -7.06 -11.55
N GLY A 51 -21.02 -7.34 -10.51
CA GLY A 51 -20.71 -8.71 -10.08
C GLY A 51 -19.56 -9.37 -10.87
N GLU A 52 -19.04 -8.68 -11.89
CA GLU A 52 -17.84 -9.08 -12.61
C GLU A 52 -16.62 -8.39 -12.03
N LYS A 53 -15.50 -9.08 -12.12
CA LYS A 53 -14.23 -8.62 -11.58
C LYS A 53 -13.65 -7.55 -12.50
N ASP A 54 -13.48 -6.34 -11.98
CA ASP A 54 -13.07 -5.17 -12.77
C ASP A 54 -11.58 -4.87 -12.57
N CYS A 55 -11.22 -4.27 -11.44
CA CYS A 55 -9.86 -3.79 -11.20
C CYS A 55 -9.35 -4.06 -9.78
N LEU A 56 -8.04 -3.87 -9.57
CA LEU A 56 -7.41 -3.99 -8.26
C LEU A 56 -7.53 -2.67 -7.49
N ASN A 57 -8.02 -2.74 -6.24
CA ASN A 57 -7.97 -1.60 -5.33
C ASN A 57 -6.66 -1.62 -4.54
N TYR A 58 -5.64 -0.95 -5.08
CA TYR A 58 -4.28 -0.90 -4.51
C TYR A 58 -4.01 0.39 -3.71
N ASP A 59 -5.03 0.95 -3.07
CA ASP A 59 -4.91 2.17 -2.28
C ASP A 59 -3.97 2.02 -1.05
N ALA A 60 -3.78 3.12 -0.33
CA ALA A 60 -2.94 3.16 0.87
C ALA A 60 -3.43 2.24 1.99
N HIS A 61 -4.73 1.93 2.05
CA HIS A 61 -5.28 0.96 2.99
C HIS A 61 -4.81 -0.45 2.63
N ALA A 62 -4.94 -0.85 1.36
CA ALA A 62 -4.49 -2.15 0.87
C ALA A 62 -2.99 -2.41 1.15
N ILE A 63 -2.13 -1.42 0.86
CA ILE A 63 -0.70 -1.52 1.19
C ILE A 63 -0.45 -1.62 2.69
N ALA A 64 -1.12 -0.79 3.49
CA ALA A 64 -0.93 -0.80 4.94
C ALA A 64 -1.32 -2.16 5.53
N ASP A 65 -2.42 -2.74 5.06
CA ASP A 65 -2.90 -4.04 5.50
C ASP A 65 -1.94 -5.17 5.11
N TRP A 66 -1.54 -5.22 3.84
CA TRP A 66 -0.56 -6.19 3.35
C TRP A 66 0.77 -6.13 4.13
N LEU A 67 1.29 -4.92 4.40
CA LEU A 67 2.48 -4.74 5.21
C LEU A 67 2.30 -5.33 6.62
N ASN A 68 1.12 -5.14 7.22
CA ASN A 68 0.84 -5.50 8.60
C ASN A 68 0.50 -6.97 8.83
N ASN A 69 -0.15 -7.61 7.85
CA ASN A 69 -0.77 -8.93 7.99
C ASN A 69 -0.09 -10.00 7.12
N VAL A 70 0.58 -9.60 6.03
CA VAL A 70 1.26 -10.53 5.12
C VAL A 70 2.78 -10.38 5.26
N LYS A 71 3.35 -9.24 4.85
CA LYS A 71 4.81 -9.09 4.75
C LYS A 71 5.51 -9.03 6.10
N PHE A 72 4.94 -8.29 7.06
CA PHE A 72 5.49 -8.13 8.40
C PHE A 72 4.47 -8.53 9.47
N LYS A 73 3.79 -9.67 9.26
CA LYS A 73 2.76 -10.21 10.19
C LYS A 73 3.20 -10.20 11.66
N LYS A 74 4.39 -10.74 11.92
CA LYS A 74 5.00 -10.81 13.27
C LYS A 74 5.72 -9.53 13.70
N GLY A 75 5.76 -8.51 12.84
CA GLY A 75 6.42 -7.23 13.13
C GLY A 75 5.58 -6.35 14.06
N ILE A 76 6.23 -5.77 15.06
CA ILE A 76 5.61 -4.85 16.03
C ILE A 76 5.35 -3.45 15.44
N ALA A 77 6.17 -3.01 14.49
CA ALA A 77 6.03 -1.69 13.86
C ALA A 77 5.00 -1.76 12.73
N LYS A 78 3.77 -1.31 13.02
CA LYS A 78 2.65 -1.35 12.07
C LYS A 78 2.62 -0.12 11.16
N ALA A 79 2.31 -0.34 9.90
CA ALA A 79 1.95 0.70 8.93
C ALA A 79 0.54 1.25 9.23
N LYS A 80 0.31 2.53 8.98
CA LYS A 80 -0.99 3.19 9.17
C LYS A 80 -1.22 4.22 8.08
N VAL A 81 -2.42 4.26 7.52
CA VAL A 81 -2.86 5.37 6.64
C VAL A 81 -2.94 6.65 7.46
N VAL A 82 -2.50 7.76 6.89
CA VAL A 82 -2.51 9.08 7.54
C VAL A 82 -3.04 10.14 6.59
N LYS A 83 -4.08 10.86 7.00
CA LYS A 83 -4.70 11.92 6.16
C LYS A 83 -3.80 13.15 6.04
N ASN A 84 -3.33 13.67 7.17
CA ASN A 84 -2.51 14.89 7.25
C ASN A 84 -1.16 14.60 7.93
N PRO A 85 -0.14 14.16 7.19
CA PRO A 85 1.16 13.84 7.79
C PRO A 85 1.84 15.10 8.34
N LYS A 86 2.14 15.11 9.65
CA LYS A 86 2.90 16.21 10.32
C LYS A 86 4.36 16.34 9.85
N ARG A 87 4.86 15.36 9.09
CA ARG A 87 6.25 15.32 8.58
C ARG A 87 6.19 15.15 7.07
N LYS A 88 7.12 15.79 6.37
CA LYS A 88 7.25 15.63 4.91
C LYS A 88 7.47 14.15 4.54
N PRO A 89 6.89 13.68 3.43
CA PRO A 89 7.19 12.37 2.87
C PRO A 89 8.70 12.19 2.64
N LYS A 90 9.23 11.02 3.01
CA LYS A 90 10.64 10.67 2.75
C LYS A 90 10.80 9.86 1.46
N LYS A 91 9.73 9.28 0.96
CA LYS A 91 9.63 8.54 -0.30
C LYS A 91 8.30 8.88 -0.94
N THR A 92 8.29 8.89 -2.26
CA THR A 92 7.10 9.01 -3.10
C THR A 92 7.08 7.79 -4.01
N LEU A 93 5.93 7.16 -4.11
CA LEU A 93 5.64 6.14 -5.11
C LEU A 93 4.59 6.70 -6.06
N TYR A 94 4.82 6.48 -7.35
CA TYR A 94 3.90 6.84 -8.42
C TYR A 94 3.22 5.56 -8.90
N TYR A 95 1.91 5.67 -9.09
CA TYR A 95 1.02 4.62 -9.57
C TYR A 95 0.27 5.12 -10.79
#